data_AF-A0A349YB35-F1
#
_entry.id   AF-A0A349YB35-F1
#
_cell.length_a   1.000
_cell.length_b   1.000
_cell.length_c   1.000
_cell.angle_alpha   90.00
_cell.angle_beta   90.00
_cell.angle_gamma   90.00
#
_symmetry.space_group_name_H-M   'P 1'
#
loop_
_entity.id
_entity.type
_entity.pdbx_description
1 polymer ?
#
loop_
_entity_poly.entity_id
_entity_poly.type
_entity_poly.pdbx_seq_one_letter_code
_entity_poly.pdbx_strand_id
1 'polypeptide(L)'
;LVQPVLSRSGMHPPSMSILDGPPLTPSQPLMLSKKHIRVLQKAMEDVMKPGGTAAGAGRGAAYPIAGKTGTAQVFSLRGAEYDEESLAKKLQDHALFIGYAPAHQPTIALAVVVENGGGGGSVAAPIARKVFDAYFDARP
;
A
#
# COMPACT_ATOMS: atom_id res chain seq x y z
N LEU A 1 12.14 1.62 11.25
CA LEU A 1 10.68 1.67 11.02
C LEU A 1 10.01 2.15 12.31
N VAL A 2 8.84 2.78 12.19
CA VAL A 2 8.02 3.18 13.34
C VAL A 2 6.85 2.21 13.43
N GLN A 3 6.49 1.77 14.64
CA GLN A 3 5.32 0.91 14.83
C GLN A 3 4.03 1.72 14.63
N PRO A 4 3.02 1.20 13.89
CA PRO A 4 1.74 1.89 13.75
C PRO A 4 0.99 1.88 15.08
N VAL A 5 0.39 3.02 15.45
CA VAL A 5 -0.45 3.18 16.65
C VAL A 5 -1.82 3.71 16.27
N LEU A 6 -2.86 3.15 16.89
CA LEU A 6 -4.25 3.58 16.70
C LEU A 6 -4.66 4.71 17.65
N SER A 7 -3.97 4.88 18.78
CA SER A 7 -4.25 5.92 19.78
C SER A 7 -3.04 6.84 19.96
N ARG A 8 -3.27 8.15 19.90
CA ARG A 8 -2.28 9.19 20.23
C ARG A 8 -2.48 9.76 21.63
N SER A 9 -3.72 9.81 22.10
CA SER A 9 -4.12 10.11 23.48
C SER A 9 -5.65 9.89 23.61
N GLY A 10 -6.12 9.47 24.78
CA GLY A 10 -7.55 9.40 25.11
C GLY A 10 -7.95 10.52 26.07
N MET A 11 -9.08 11.19 25.84
CA MET A 11 -9.76 11.94 26.90
C MET A 11 -10.60 10.98 27.73
N HIS A 12 -10.43 10.95 29.05
CA HIS A 12 -11.24 10.10 29.94
C HIS A 12 -11.78 10.83 31.18
N PRO A 13 -13.00 10.47 31.64
CA PRO A 13 -13.48 10.76 32.99
C PRO A 13 -12.64 10.02 34.05
N PRO A 14 -12.58 10.51 35.30
CA PRO A 14 -11.50 10.24 36.27
C PRO A 14 -11.38 8.81 36.84
N SER A 15 -12.00 7.77 36.26
CA SER A 15 -12.05 6.43 36.87
C SER A 15 -11.56 5.26 36.01
N MET A 16 -10.91 5.48 34.85
CA MET A 16 -10.38 4.38 34.04
C MET A 16 -8.97 4.70 33.54
N SER A 17 -7.95 4.00 34.06
CA SER A 17 -6.57 4.10 33.56
C SER A 17 -6.46 3.32 32.26
N ILE A 18 -6.21 4.01 31.14
CA ILE A 18 -5.69 3.34 29.96
C ILE A 18 -4.27 2.89 30.30
N LEU A 19 -3.98 1.60 30.08
CA LEU A 19 -2.59 1.16 29.96
C LEU A 19 -2.04 1.89 28.74
N ASP A 20 -1.23 2.93 28.95
CA ASP A 20 -0.42 3.51 27.88
C ASP A 20 0.23 2.34 27.14
N GLY A 21 -0.05 2.25 25.84
CA GLY A 21 0.54 1.20 25.01
C GLY A 21 2.06 1.20 25.23
N PRO A 22 2.72 0.03 25.18
CA PRO A 22 4.15 -0.03 25.43
C PRO A 22 4.88 1.01 24.56
N PRO A 23 5.93 1.65 25.09
CA PRO A 23 6.69 2.65 24.34
C PRO A 23 7.05 2.09 22.98
N LEU A 24 6.89 2.88 21.92
CA LEU A 24 7.21 2.44 20.58
C LEU A 24 8.68 2.08 20.51
N THR A 25 8.98 0.78 20.55
CA THR A 25 10.33 0.30 20.29
C THR A 25 10.64 0.61 18.84
N PRO A 26 11.64 1.47 18.54
CA PRO A 26 12.08 1.64 17.17
C PRO A 26 12.46 0.26 16.65
N SER A 27 11.91 -0.14 15.50
CA SER A 27 12.38 -1.39 14.88
C SER A 27 13.89 -1.26 14.65
N GLN A 28 14.61 -2.39 14.62
CA GLN A 28 16.00 -2.37 14.16
C GLN A 28 16.08 -1.59 12.83
N PRO A 29 17.02 -0.62 12.71
CA PRO A 29 17.21 0.10 11.46
C PRO A 29 17.51 -0.91 10.35
N LEU A 30 16.84 -0.80 9.20
CA LEU A 30 17.28 -1.56 8.04
C LEU A 30 18.72 -1.14 7.73
N MET A 31 19.65 -2.09 7.66
CA MET A 31 21.05 -1.83 7.29
C MET A 31 21.17 -1.54 5.78
N LEU A 32 20.53 -0.48 5.31
CA LEU A 32 20.58 -0.02 3.93
C LEU A 32 21.32 1.31 3.82
N SER A 33 22.23 1.41 2.86
CA SER A 33 22.85 2.68 2.52
C SER A 33 21.82 3.67 1.97
N LYS A 34 22.07 4.98 2.13
CA LYS A 34 21.26 6.03 1.49
C LYS A 34 21.20 5.88 -0.03
N LYS A 35 22.22 5.26 -0.65
CA LYS A 35 22.22 4.95 -2.09
C LYS A 35 21.16 3.89 -2.42
N HIS A 36 21.12 2.78 -1.66
CA HIS A 36 20.13 1.72 -1.88
C HIS A 36 18.71 2.20 -1.62
N ILE A 37 18.49 3.00 -0.58
CA ILE A 37 17.18 3.60 -0.30
C ILE A 37 16.72 4.43 -1.50
N ARG A 38 17.57 5.32 -2.04
CA ARG A 38 17.23 6.13 -3.23
C ARG A 38 16.89 5.29 -4.45
N VAL A 39 17.61 4.19 -4.69
CA VAL A 39 17.31 3.26 -5.79
C VAL A 39 15.94 2.63 -5.60
N LEU A 40 15.62 2.16 -4.39
CA LEU A 40 14.31 1.57 -4.08
C LEU A 40 13.17 2.58 -4.23
N GLN A 41 13.34 3.80 -3.72
CA GLN A 41 12.34 4.87 -3.86
C GLN A 41 12.08 5.19 -5.33
N LYS A 42 13.14 5.31 -6.14
CA LYS A 42 13.02 5.53 -7.58
C LYS A 42 12.29 4.38 -8.27
N ALA A 43 12.62 3.14 -7.93
CA ALA A 43 11.94 1.96 -8.47
C ALA A 43 10.45 1.93 -8.11
N MET A 44 10.09 2.33 -6.90
CA MET A 44 8.69 2.44 -6.46
C MET A 44 7.93 3.57 -7.17
N GLU A 45 8.58 4.68 -7.50
CA GLU A 45 7.97 5.70 -8.36
C GLU A 45 7.75 5.20 -9.80
N ASP A 46 8.69 4.42 -10.32
CA ASP A 46 8.63 3.94 -11.71
C ASP A 46 7.51 2.92 -11.92
N VAL A 47 7.08 2.22 -10.86
CA VAL A 47 5.85 1.41 -10.85
C VAL A 47 4.60 2.24 -11.18
N MET A 48 4.58 3.52 -10.84
CA MET A 48 3.45 4.43 -11.08
C MET A 48 3.53 5.17 -12.42
N LYS A 49 4.64 5.05 -13.16
CA LYS A 49 4.90 5.74 -14.43
C LYS A 49 4.58 4.83 -15.63
N PRO A 50 4.49 5.37 -16.87
CA PRO A 50 4.29 4.55 -18.07
C PRO A 50 5.28 3.37 -18.13
N GLY A 51 4.76 2.16 -18.40
CA GLY A 51 5.51 0.90 -18.35
C GLY A 51 5.54 0.22 -16.97
N GLY A 52 5.15 0.92 -15.91
CA GLY A 52 5.00 0.36 -14.56
C GLY A 52 3.66 -0.35 -14.34
N THR A 53 3.63 -1.28 -13.38
CA THR A 53 2.44 -2.12 -13.10
C THR A 53 1.24 -1.35 -12.52
N ALA A 54 1.44 -0.13 -12.01
CA ALA A 54 0.39 0.76 -11.51
C ALA A 54 0.30 2.07 -12.31
N ALA A 55 0.82 2.10 -13.54
CA ALA A 55 0.82 3.28 -14.41
C ALA A 55 -0.58 3.93 -14.54
N GLY A 56 -1.62 3.10 -14.60
CA GLY A 56 -3.00 3.59 -14.70
C GLY A 56 -3.44 4.42 -13.50
N ALA A 57 -3.03 4.04 -12.29
CA ALA A 57 -3.34 4.76 -11.06
C ALA A 57 -2.46 6.01 -10.86
N GLY A 58 -1.22 6.00 -11.36
CA GLY A 58 -0.30 7.13 -11.28
C GLY A 58 -0.57 8.23 -12.32
N ARG A 59 -1.20 7.89 -13.43
CA ARG A 59 -1.53 8.85 -14.50
C ARG A 59 -2.39 9.99 -13.99
N GLY A 60 -2.01 11.23 -14.31
CA GLY A 60 -2.75 12.43 -13.92
C GLY A 60 -2.76 12.70 -12.39
N ALA A 61 -1.86 12.10 -11.61
CA ALA A 61 -1.71 12.46 -10.20
C ALA A 61 -1.12 13.86 -10.05
N ALA A 62 -1.79 14.71 -9.26
CA ALA A 62 -1.29 16.05 -8.91
C ALA A 62 -0.08 16.01 -7.97
N TYR A 63 0.18 14.85 -7.35
CA TYR A 63 1.28 14.61 -6.42
C TYR A 63 2.04 13.34 -6.84
N PRO A 64 3.36 13.25 -6.59
CA PRO A 64 4.14 12.08 -6.94
C PRO A 64 3.82 10.92 -5.98
N ILE A 65 3.57 9.74 -6.54
CA ILE A 65 3.28 8.52 -5.77
C ILE A 65 4.44 7.54 -5.95
N ALA A 66 4.89 6.94 -4.85
CA ALA A 66 5.77 5.78 -4.87
C ALA A 66 4.99 4.57 -4.35
N GLY A 67 4.97 3.47 -5.10
CA GLY A 67 4.17 2.30 -4.72
C GLY A 67 4.71 0.98 -5.27
N LYS A 68 4.10 -0.10 -4.80
CA LYS A 68 4.36 -1.44 -5.29
C LYS A 68 3.06 -2.24 -5.32
N THR A 69 2.82 -2.89 -6.44
CA THR A 69 1.71 -3.85 -6.59
C THR A 69 2.13 -5.24 -6.13
N GLY A 70 1.16 -6.00 -5.63
CA GLY A 70 1.25 -7.44 -5.42
C GLY A 70 -0.03 -8.14 -5.89
N THR A 71 0.11 -9.39 -6.24
CA THR A 71 -0.99 -10.31 -6.54
C THR A 71 -0.68 -11.58 -5.77
N ALA A 72 -1.51 -11.95 -4.79
CA ALA A 72 -1.28 -13.14 -3.98
C ALA A 72 -2.22 -14.26 -4.41
N GLN A 73 -1.66 -15.30 -5.00
CA GLN A 73 -2.42 -16.42 -5.51
C GLN A 73 -2.93 -17.30 -4.36
N VAL A 74 -4.25 -17.56 -4.36
CA VAL A 74 -4.94 -18.27 -3.27
C VAL A 74 -4.89 -19.79 -3.46
N PHE A 75 -4.54 -20.30 -4.65
CA PHE A 75 -4.48 -21.75 -4.90
C PHE A 75 -3.46 -22.17 -5.98
N SER A 76 -2.73 -23.26 -5.73
CA SER A 76 -1.96 -23.95 -6.77
C SER A 76 -2.90 -24.83 -7.61
N LEU A 77 -3.08 -24.49 -8.88
CA LEU A 77 -3.68 -25.40 -9.85
C LEU A 77 -2.74 -26.61 -9.97
N ARG A 78 -3.18 -27.78 -9.49
CA ARG A 78 -2.48 -29.06 -9.70
C ARG A 78 -2.53 -29.43 -11.19
N GLY A 79 -1.76 -28.73 -12.02
CA GLY A 79 -1.58 -29.04 -13.45
C GLY A 79 -2.71 -28.59 -14.39
N ALA A 80 -3.59 -27.67 -13.97
CA ALA A 80 -4.59 -27.07 -14.86
C ALA A 80 -4.14 -25.67 -15.31
N GLU A 81 -4.47 -25.28 -16.55
CA GLU A 81 -4.21 -23.93 -17.06
C GLU A 81 -5.02 -22.90 -16.25
N TYR A 82 -4.37 -21.77 -15.96
CA TYR A 82 -4.96 -20.66 -15.22
C TYR A 82 -5.88 -19.86 -16.14
N ASP A 83 -7.17 -19.88 -15.84
CA ASP A 83 -8.17 -19.07 -16.52
C ASP A 83 -8.97 -18.25 -15.48
N GLU A 84 -8.73 -16.94 -15.48
CA GLU A 84 -9.37 -15.98 -14.58
C GLU A 84 -10.89 -15.89 -14.76
N GLU A 85 -11.42 -16.19 -15.95
CA GLU A 85 -12.85 -16.11 -16.24
C GLU A 85 -13.62 -17.34 -15.74
N SER A 86 -12.98 -18.52 -15.66
CA SER A 86 -13.60 -19.77 -15.18
C SER A 86 -13.40 -20.05 -13.69
N LEU A 87 -12.54 -19.29 -13.00
CA LEU A 87 -12.34 -19.40 -11.56
C LEU A 87 -13.53 -18.80 -10.79
N ALA A 88 -14.16 -19.61 -9.93
CA ALA A 88 -15.14 -19.11 -8.97
C ALA A 88 -14.53 -17.95 -8.17
N LYS A 89 -15.25 -16.83 -7.95
CA LYS A 89 -14.73 -15.61 -7.30
C LYS A 89 -13.86 -15.86 -6.07
N LYS A 90 -14.18 -16.87 -5.23
CA LYS A 90 -13.41 -17.25 -4.03
C LYS A 90 -12.00 -17.78 -4.30
N LEU A 91 -11.66 -18.06 -5.55
CA LEU A 91 -10.38 -18.59 -6.01
C LEU A 91 -9.55 -17.54 -6.75
N GLN A 92 -10.07 -16.32 -6.93
CA GLN A 92 -9.30 -15.21 -7.50
C GLN A 92 -8.20 -14.78 -6.54
N ASP A 93 -7.09 -14.31 -7.11
CA ASP A 93 -5.95 -13.79 -6.37
C ASP A 93 -6.37 -12.59 -5.51
N HIS A 94 -5.64 -12.33 -4.42
CA HIS A 94 -5.80 -11.09 -3.68
C HIS A 94 -5.06 -9.96 -4.38
N ALA A 95 -5.70 -8.81 -4.50
CA ALA A 95 -5.07 -7.61 -5.05
C ALA A 95 -4.40 -6.83 -3.91
N LEU A 96 -3.10 -6.59 -4.03
CA LEU A 96 -2.33 -5.85 -3.03
C LEU A 96 -1.71 -4.59 -3.63
N PHE A 97 -1.69 -3.53 -2.84
CA PHE A 97 -0.90 -2.34 -3.10
C PHE A 97 -0.36 -1.77 -1.80
N ILE A 98 0.91 -1.38 -1.81
CA ILE A 98 1.50 -0.55 -0.75
C ILE A 98 2.15 0.66 -1.39
N GLY A 99 1.98 1.84 -0.80
CA GLY A 99 2.58 3.05 -1.32
C GLY A 99 2.53 4.21 -0.34
N TYR A 100 3.21 5.29 -0.70
CA TYR A 100 3.25 6.52 0.05
C TYR A 100 3.32 7.73 -0.88
N ALA A 101 2.89 8.87 -0.36
CA ALA A 101 2.85 10.12 -1.09
C ALA A 101 3.03 11.35 -0.16
N PRO A 102 3.57 12.47 -0.65
CA PRO A 102 4.36 12.60 -1.88
C PRO A 102 5.64 11.74 -1.87
N ALA A 103 6.08 11.24 -3.03
CA ALA A 103 7.22 10.32 -3.13
C ALA A 103 8.55 10.85 -2.54
N HIS A 104 8.77 12.16 -2.60
CA HIS A 104 10.01 12.79 -2.13
C HIS A 104 9.91 13.36 -0.71
N GLN A 105 8.70 13.59 -0.21
CA GLN A 105 8.44 14.07 1.16
C GLN A 105 7.18 13.39 1.70
N PRO A 106 7.25 12.09 2.07
CA PRO A 106 6.07 11.29 2.38
C PRO A 106 5.33 11.83 3.61
N THR A 107 4.01 12.03 3.48
CA THR A 107 3.14 12.48 4.58
C THR A 107 2.07 11.46 4.93
N ILE A 108 1.76 10.55 4.01
CA ILE A 108 0.86 9.42 4.22
C ILE A 108 1.45 8.15 3.57
N ALA A 109 1.29 7.02 4.26
CA ALA A 109 1.55 5.68 3.74
C ALA A 109 0.27 4.85 3.82
N LEU A 110 0.04 4.01 2.81
CA LEU A 110 -1.17 3.22 2.66
C LEU A 110 -0.82 1.79 2.25
N ALA A 111 -1.51 0.82 2.85
CA ALA A 111 -1.56 -0.56 2.40
C ALA A 111 -3.02 -0.92 2.10
N VAL A 112 -3.26 -1.46 0.91
CA VAL A 112 -4.58 -1.90 0.44
C VAL A 112 -4.50 -3.38 0.12
N VAL A 113 -5.45 -4.14 0.66
CA VAL A 113 -5.68 -5.53 0.34
C VAL A 113 -7.14 -5.66 -0.08
N VAL A 114 -7.37 -6.23 -1.26
CA VAL A 114 -8.70 -6.63 -1.71
C VAL A 114 -8.68 -8.15 -1.84
N GLU A 115 -9.35 -8.80 -0.90
CA GLU A 115 -9.51 -10.25 -0.91
C GLU A 115 -10.25 -10.66 -2.18
N ASN A 116 -9.67 -11.65 -2.86
CA ASN A 116 -10.16 -12.21 -4.12
C ASN A 116 -10.44 -11.14 -5.19
N GLY A 117 -9.65 -10.06 -5.18
CA GLY A 117 -9.80 -8.91 -6.06
C GLY A 117 -8.98 -8.97 -7.36
N GLY A 118 -8.23 -10.04 -7.61
CA GLY A 118 -7.36 -10.18 -8.77
C GLY A 118 -6.08 -9.33 -8.69
N GLY A 119 -5.81 -8.53 -9.72
CA GLY A 119 -4.53 -7.83 -9.88
C GLY A 119 -4.34 -6.58 -9.02
N GLY A 120 -3.19 -6.48 -8.34
CA GLY A 120 -2.84 -5.29 -7.54
C GLY A 120 -2.81 -3.97 -8.31
N GLY A 121 -2.40 -4.00 -9.59
CA GLY A 121 -2.33 -2.81 -10.45
C GLY A 121 -3.69 -2.36 -11.01
N SER A 122 -4.60 -3.31 -11.26
CA SER A 122 -5.92 -3.05 -11.84
C SER A 122 -6.99 -2.78 -10.78
N VAL A 123 -6.81 -3.26 -9.55
CA VAL A 123 -7.82 -3.16 -8.48
C VAL A 123 -7.31 -2.38 -7.26
N ALA A 124 -6.24 -2.83 -6.60
CA ALA A 124 -5.78 -2.21 -5.35
C ALA A 124 -5.16 -0.81 -5.58
N ALA A 125 -4.38 -0.62 -6.64
CA ALA A 125 -3.73 0.67 -6.94
C ALA A 125 -4.74 1.79 -7.26
N PRO A 126 -5.82 1.57 -8.06
CA PRO A 126 -6.89 2.57 -8.23
C PRO A 126 -7.62 2.93 -6.94
N ILE A 127 -7.82 1.98 -6.02
CA ILE A 127 -8.40 2.27 -4.70
C ILE A 127 -7.46 3.16 -3.90
N ALA A 128 -6.16 2.82 -3.86
CA ALA A 128 -5.15 3.64 -3.20
C ALA A 128 -5.10 5.07 -3.76
N ARG A 129 -5.22 5.21 -5.09
CA ARG A 129 -5.25 6.52 -5.74
C ARG A 129 -6.41 7.39 -5.24
N LYS A 130 -7.62 6.83 -5.13
CA LYS A 130 -8.78 7.56 -4.58
C LYS A 130 -8.55 8.05 -3.14
N VAL A 131 -7.91 7.23 -2.32
CA VAL A 131 -7.58 7.61 -0.93
C VAL A 131 -6.55 8.74 -0.90
N PHE A 132 -5.50 8.66 -1.71
CA PHE A 132 -4.53 9.75 -1.81
C PHE A 132 -5.16 11.03 -2.37
N ASP A 133 -6.05 10.95 -3.37
CA ASP A 133 -6.74 12.11 -3.93
C ASP A 133 -7.59 12.81 -2.86
N ALA A 134 -8.33 12.03 -2.06
CA ALA A 134 -9.08 12.55 -0.92
C ALA A 134 -8.17 13.16 0.16
N TYR A 135 -7.00 12.58 0.43
CA TYR A 135 -6.08 13.09 1.44
C TYR A 135 -5.43 14.43 1.04
N PHE A 136 -5.15 14.62 -0.25
CA PHE A 136 -4.52 15.85 -0.77
C PHE A 136 -5.53 16.87 -1.32
N ASP A 137 -6.83 16.67 -1.11
CA ASP A 137 -7.91 17.46 -1.72
C ASP A 137 -7.75 17.62 -3.25
N ALA A 138 -7.14 16.63 -3.90
CA ALA A 138 -6.93 16.63 -5.34
C ALA A 138 -8.23 16.17 -6.01
N ARG A 139 -8.95 17.12 -6.62
CA ARG A 139 -10.11 16.79 -7.45
C ARG A 139 -9.61 16.22 -8.79
N PRO A 140 -10.27 15.18 -9.34
CA PRO A 140 -9.92 14.63 -10.64
C PRO A 140 -10.12 15.63 -11.78
#